data_AF-A0AA40SH19-F1
#
_entry.id   AF-A0AA40SH19-F1
#
_cell.length_a   1.000
_cell.length_b   1.000
_cell.length_c   1.000
_cell.angle_alpha   90.00
_cell.angle_beta   90.00
_cell.angle_gamma   90.00
#
_symmetry.space_group_name_H-M   'P 1'
#
loop_
_entity.id
_entity.type
_entity.pdbx_description
1 polymer ?
#
loop_
_entity_poly.entity_id
_entity_poly.type
_entity_poly.pdbx_seq_one_letter_code
_entity_poly.pdbx_strand_id
1 'polypeptide(L)'
;MSRVVVVHGVERQLDTADTMLAEIAPAWRGGVGLALRRDPTLGRLSDDDIACAGYGDLYRQTGTRGEPYDRAEDVEPGFEAELLETWWREAARLDPGIPGPDTGGRTVRALAPLPVVPSAILPVAPFLWTGFAAPARLTRTRFFGAVSDRLLISNLKQVRRYFTEPELRDAVRARAAELITSDTRVVVGHSLGSVVAYEVLCALRPERPPLTLVTLGSPLTCAFSSPSGADMLPMTHHVECVAILEPPAKGL
;
A
#
# COMPACT_ATOMS: atom_id res chain seq x y z
N MET A 1 -7.05 -24.37 -10.71
CA MET A 1 -6.09 -23.30 -11.02
C MET A 1 -6.83 -21.98 -10.90
N SER A 2 -6.27 -20.99 -10.22
CA SER A 2 -7.00 -19.78 -9.82
C SER A 2 -7.23 -18.81 -10.99
N ARG A 3 -8.51 -18.43 -11.16
CA ARG A 3 -8.95 -17.40 -12.12
C ARG A 3 -8.74 -15.99 -11.59
N VAL A 4 -8.74 -15.85 -10.26
CA VAL A 4 -8.48 -14.60 -9.56
C VAL A 4 -7.32 -14.79 -8.58
N VAL A 5 -6.33 -13.90 -8.65
CA VAL A 5 -5.24 -13.81 -7.68
C VAL A 5 -5.34 -12.50 -6.93
N VAL A 6 -5.35 -12.56 -5.61
CA VAL A 6 -5.31 -11.40 -4.72
C VAL A 6 -3.90 -11.22 -4.18
N VAL A 7 -3.33 -10.03 -4.36
CA VAL A 7 -2.04 -9.64 -3.81
C VAL A 7 -2.31 -8.63 -2.69
N HIS A 8 -2.14 -9.08 -1.44
CA HIS A 8 -2.44 -8.26 -0.27
C HIS A 8 -1.39 -7.13 -0.12
N GLY A 9 -1.67 -6.15 0.76
CA GLY A 9 -0.76 -5.05 1.08
C GLY A 9 0.11 -5.30 2.31
N VAL A 10 0.64 -4.24 2.89
CA VAL A 10 1.31 -4.29 4.21
C VAL A 10 0.31 -4.68 5.33
N GLU A 11 0.80 -4.89 6.55
CA GLU A 11 0.02 -5.27 7.77
C GLU A 11 -0.52 -6.71 7.83
N ARG A 12 0.05 -7.64 7.05
CA ARG A 12 -0.35 -9.05 7.01
C ARG A 12 0.77 -10.00 7.43
N GLN A 13 1.69 -9.55 8.29
CA GLN A 13 2.92 -10.29 8.67
C GLN A 13 2.65 -11.48 9.60
N LEU A 14 1.49 -11.52 10.24
CA LEU A 14 1.07 -12.62 11.10
C LEU A 14 0.08 -13.57 10.40
N ASP A 15 -0.38 -13.21 9.22
CA ASP A 15 -1.36 -13.97 8.45
C ASP A 15 -0.66 -14.93 7.48
N THR A 16 -1.30 -16.06 7.22
CA THR A 16 -0.96 -16.96 6.11
C THR A 16 -1.88 -16.69 4.92
N ALA A 17 -1.47 -17.16 3.74
CA ALA A 17 -2.33 -17.16 2.55
C ALA A 17 -3.71 -17.79 2.83
N ASP A 18 -3.76 -18.86 3.61
CA ASP A 18 -5.00 -19.56 3.98
C ASP A 18 -5.90 -18.70 4.88
N THR A 19 -5.33 -18.03 5.89
CA THR A 19 -6.12 -17.16 6.77
C THR A 19 -6.68 -15.95 6.02
N MET A 20 -5.91 -15.39 5.08
CA MET A 20 -6.39 -14.30 4.23
C MET A 20 -7.46 -14.79 3.24
N LEU A 21 -7.28 -15.97 2.65
CA LEU A 21 -8.29 -16.57 1.77
C LEU A 21 -9.62 -16.83 2.50
N ALA A 22 -9.55 -17.35 3.73
CA ALA A 22 -10.73 -17.57 4.56
C ALA A 22 -11.50 -16.27 4.84
N GLU A 23 -10.82 -15.14 4.92
CA GLU A 23 -11.45 -13.81 5.09
C GLU A 23 -12.08 -13.31 3.78
N ILE A 24 -11.35 -13.37 2.66
CA ILE A 24 -11.76 -12.70 1.41
C ILE A 24 -12.67 -13.55 0.52
N ALA A 25 -12.45 -14.86 0.45
CA ALA A 25 -13.16 -15.73 -0.50
C ALA A 25 -14.69 -15.75 -0.31
N PRO A 26 -15.24 -15.78 0.93
CA PRO A 26 -16.68 -15.72 1.13
C PRO A 26 -17.30 -14.40 0.63
N ALA A 27 -16.63 -13.27 0.88
CA ALA A 27 -17.11 -11.95 0.46
C ALA A 27 -17.18 -11.84 -1.07
N TRP A 28 -16.16 -12.37 -1.75
CA TRP A 28 -16.06 -12.35 -3.20
C TRP A 28 -17.08 -13.27 -3.86
N ARG A 29 -17.21 -14.51 -3.39
CA ARG A 29 -18.27 -15.43 -3.84
C ARG A 29 -19.65 -14.85 -3.59
N GLY A 30 -19.84 -14.19 -2.45
CA GLY A 30 -21.08 -13.46 -2.13
C GLY A 30 -21.37 -12.36 -3.16
N GLY A 31 -20.40 -11.50 -3.44
CA GLY A 31 -20.54 -10.41 -4.43
C GLY A 31 -20.83 -10.91 -5.84
N VAL A 32 -20.08 -11.91 -6.33
CA VAL A 32 -20.33 -12.55 -7.63
C VAL A 32 -21.70 -13.24 -7.63
N GLY A 33 -22.07 -13.90 -6.53
CA GLY A 33 -23.39 -14.50 -6.35
C GLY A 33 -24.54 -13.50 -6.44
N LEU A 34 -24.36 -12.27 -5.94
CA LEU A 34 -25.33 -11.18 -6.09
C LEU A 34 -25.41 -10.67 -7.53
N ALA A 35 -24.27 -10.56 -8.23
CA ALA A 35 -24.25 -10.19 -9.64
C ALA A 35 -24.97 -11.23 -10.52
N LEU A 36 -24.75 -12.53 -10.25
CA LEU A 36 -25.42 -13.64 -10.93
C LEU A 36 -26.94 -13.64 -10.80
N ARG A 37 -27.47 -13.12 -9.67
CA ARG A 37 -28.92 -12.97 -9.51
C ARG A 37 -29.51 -11.91 -10.45
N ARG A 38 -28.70 -10.94 -10.86
CA ARG A 38 -29.10 -9.88 -11.81
C ARG A 38 -28.88 -10.32 -13.25
N ASP A 39 -27.82 -11.08 -13.50
CA ASP A 39 -27.50 -11.65 -14.81
C ASP A 39 -27.03 -13.11 -14.67
N PRO A 40 -27.93 -14.09 -14.92
CA PRO A 40 -27.61 -15.51 -14.83
C PRO A 40 -26.61 -16.03 -15.88
N THR A 41 -26.26 -15.22 -16.88
CA THR A 41 -25.31 -15.62 -17.93
C THR A 41 -23.85 -15.48 -17.49
N LEU A 42 -23.60 -14.80 -16.37
CA LEU A 42 -22.26 -14.63 -15.81
C LEU A 42 -21.70 -15.96 -15.26
N GLY A 43 -20.37 -16.00 -15.10
CA GLY A 43 -19.68 -17.15 -14.52
C GLY A 43 -19.81 -17.21 -12.99
N ARG A 44 -19.89 -18.42 -12.44
CA ARG A 44 -19.76 -18.66 -10.99
C ARG A 44 -18.29 -18.62 -10.57
N LEU A 45 -18.07 -18.20 -9.33
CA LEU A 45 -16.78 -18.24 -8.65
C LEU A 45 -16.82 -19.30 -7.55
N SER A 46 -15.89 -20.24 -7.57
CA SER A 46 -15.66 -21.28 -6.56
C SER A 46 -14.43 -20.96 -5.71
N ASP A 47 -14.19 -21.71 -4.64
CA ASP A 47 -13.01 -21.51 -3.79
C ASP A 47 -11.72 -21.79 -4.57
N ASP A 48 -11.70 -22.79 -5.46
CA ASP A 48 -10.55 -23.14 -6.30
C ASP A 48 -10.21 -22.08 -7.36
N ASP A 49 -11.11 -21.11 -7.58
CA ASP A 49 -10.91 -20.00 -8.50
C ASP A 49 -10.17 -18.83 -7.87
N ILE A 50 -10.01 -18.80 -6.54
CA ILE A 50 -9.45 -17.65 -5.79
C ILE A 50 -8.16 -18.09 -5.10
N ALA A 51 -7.06 -17.38 -5.40
CA ALA A 51 -5.81 -17.53 -4.67
C ALA A 51 -5.40 -16.20 -4.03
N CYS A 52 -4.68 -16.26 -2.91
CA CYS A 52 -4.09 -15.08 -2.26
C CYS A 52 -2.57 -15.25 -2.16
N ALA A 53 -1.83 -14.29 -2.68
CA ALA A 53 -0.39 -14.23 -2.57
C ALA A 53 0.00 -13.70 -1.18
N GLY A 54 0.28 -14.63 -0.25
CA GLY A 54 0.76 -14.33 1.08
C GLY A 54 2.27 -14.11 1.13
N TYR A 55 2.71 -12.91 1.50
CA TYR A 55 4.14 -12.55 1.59
C TYR A 55 4.52 -11.76 2.86
N GLY A 56 3.56 -11.48 3.74
CA GLY A 56 3.80 -10.64 4.93
C GLY A 56 4.85 -11.20 5.89
N ASP A 57 4.99 -12.53 5.99
CA ASP A 57 6.00 -13.20 6.82
C ASP A 57 7.43 -12.83 6.43
N LEU A 58 7.70 -12.46 5.18
CA LEU A 58 9.02 -12.01 4.71
C LEU A 58 9.47 -10.70 5.38
N TYR A 59 8.54 -9.91 5.92
CA TYR A 59 8.85 -8.68 6.64
C TYR A 59 9.24 -8.94 8.11
N ARG A 60 9.07 -10.16 8.62
CA ARG A 60 9.39 -10.47 10.01
C ARG A 60 10.89 -10.56 10.24
N GLN A 61 11.34 -10.00 11.36
CA GLN A 61 12.72 -10.21 11.82
C GLN A 61 12.84 -11.57 12.53
N THR A 62 13.68 -12.46 12.00
CA THR A 62 13.96 -13.77 12.60
C THR A 62 14.42 -13.62 14.05
N GLY A 63 13.87 -14.44 14.95
CA GLY A 63 14.26 -14.47 16.36
C GLY A 63 13.64 -13.38 17.24
N THR A 64 12.77 -12.52 16.70
CA THR A 64 12.04 -11.50 17.47
C THR A 64 10.62 -11.95 17.81
N ARG A 65 10.10 -11.50 18.96
CA ARG A 65 8.68 -11.64 19.32
C ARG A 65 7.97 -10.32 19.04
N GLY A 66 7.13 -10.31 18.02
CA GLY A 66 6.35 -9.15 17.63
C GLY A 66 7.09 -8.22 16.66
N GLU A 67 6.40 -7.16 16.25
CA GLU A 67 6.94 -6.15 15.34
C GLU A 67 7.75 -5.09 16.09
N PRO A 68 8.74 -4.45 15.44
CA PRO A 68 9.41 -3.28 15.98
C PRO A 68 8.42 -2.24 16.51
N TYR A 69 8.79 -1.59 17.61
CA TYR A 69 7.99 -0.51 18.17
C TYR A 69 8.39 0.80 17.48
N ASP A 70 7.83 1.05 16.30
CA ASP A 70 8.15 2.24 15.52
C ASP A 70 7.35 3.46 16.00
N ARG A 71 8.06 4.57 16.21
CA ARG A 71 7.51 5.88 16.55
C ARG A 71 7.82 6.92 15.47
N ALA A 72 7.19 8.09 15.57
CA ALA A 72 7.45 9.21 14.67
C ALA A 72 8.92 9.65 14.67
N GLU A 73 9.63 9.49 15.79
CA GLU A 73 11.06 9.80 15.90
C GLU A 73 11.95 8.83 15.12
N ASP A 74 11.45 7.64 14.78
CA ASP A 74 12.19 6.60 14.08
C ASP A 74 12.17 6.79 12.55
N VAL A 75 11.55 7.86 12.05
CA VAL A 75 11.55 8.21 10.62
C VAL A 75 12.95 8.62 10.18
N GLU A 76 13.54 7.85 9.27
CA GLU A 76 14.87 8.13 8.73
C GLU A 76 14.83 9.25 7.66
N PRO A 77 15.84 10.14 7.61
CA PRO A 77 16.01 11.05 6.48
C PRO A 77 16.14 10.32 5.14
N GLY A 78 15.76 10.98 4.04
CA GLY A 78 15.74 10.40 2.70
C GLY A 78 14.41 9.72 2.41
N PHE A 79 14.43 8.45 1.98
CA PHE A 79 13.25 7.76 1.44
C PHE A 79 12.02 7.82 2.35
N GLU A 80 12.16 7.55 3.66
CA GLU A 80 11.01 7.54 4.58
C GLU A 80 10.38 8.93 4.71
N ALA A 81 11.20 9.96 4.98
CA ALA A 81 10.74 11.33 5.12
C ALA A 81 10.13 11.89 3.82
N GLU A 82 10.74 11.62 2.66
CA GLU A 82 10.26 12.06 1.34
C GLU A 82 8.92 11.41 0.98
N LEU A 83 8.77 10.11 1.27
CA LEU A 83 7.53 9.39 1.02
C LEU A 83 6.40 9.87 1.95
N LEU A 84 6.71 10.09 3.22
CA LEU A 84 5.77 10.61 4.20
C LEU A 84 5.29 12.03 3.83
N GLU A 85 6.20 12.88 3.35
CA GLU A 85 5.87 14.20 2.81
C GLU A 85 4.98 14.10 1.58
N THR A 86 5.27 13.18 0.67
CA THR A 86 4.44 12.92 -0.53
C THR A 86 3.01 12.52 -0.15
N TRP A 87 2.86 11.61 0.81
CA TRP A 87 1.53 11.24 1.33
C TRP A 87 0.80 12.43 1.96
N TRP A 88 1.51 13.28 2.71
CA TRP A 88 0.90 14.48 3.30
C TRP A 88 0.46 15.49 2.24
N ARG A 89 1.25 15.71 1.18
CA ARG A 89 0.87 16.57 0.05
C ARG A 89 -0.41 16.07 -0.61
N GLU A 90 -0.50 14.77 -0.89
CA GLU A 90 -1.69 14.19 -1.51
C GLU A 90 -2.91 14.22 -0.59
N ALA A 91 -2.73 13.97 0.70
CA ALA A 91 -3.79 14.14 1.70
C ALA A 91 -4.34 15.56 1.72
N ALA A 92 -3.48 16.58 1.71
CA ALA A 92 -3.88 17.99 1.67
C ALA A 92 -4.56 18.37 0.34
N ARG A 93 -4.19 17.74 -0.77
CA ARG A 93 -4.84 17.93 -2.07
C ARG A 93 -6.26 17.35 -2.08
N LEU A 94 -6.47 16.19 -1.46
CA LEU A 94 -7.76 15.49 -1.42
C LEU A 94 -8.71 16.06 -0.35
N ASP A 95 -8.16 16.57 0.75
CA ASP A 95 -8.92 17.17 1.85
C ASP A 95 -8.43 18.60 2.13
N PRO A 96 -9.16 19.63 1.65
CA PRO A 96 -8.82 21.03 1.91
C PRO A 96 -8.77 21.42 3.39
N GLY A 97 -9.32 20.60 4.30
CA GLY A 97 -9.23 20.79 5.74
C GLY A 97 -7.85 20.48 6.32
N ILE A 98 -6.95 19.87 5.54
CA ILE A 98 -5.61 19.49 5.95
C ILE A 98 -4.62 20.50 5.38
N PRO A 99 -3.93 21.29 6.21
CA PRO A 99 -2.93 22.21 5.71
C PRO A 99 -1.76 21.42 5.12
N GLY A 100 -1.37 21.76 3.89
CA GLY A 100 -0.25 21.13 3.20
C GLY A 100 1.11 21.53 3.80
N PRO A 101 2.18 20.82 3.41
CA PRO A 101 3.54 21.11 3.88
C PRO A 101 4.03 22.51 3.47
N ASP A 102 3.62 23.00 2.29
CA ASP A 102 4.06 24.29 1.76
C ASP A 102 3.28 25.49 2.31
N THR A 103 2.17 25.26 3.04
CA THR A 103 1.29 26.33 3.54
C THR A 103 1.88 27.05 4.77
N GLY A 104 3.21 27.04 4.91
CA GLY A 104 3.95 27.18 6.17
C GLY A 104 3.65 28.42 7.04
N GLY A 105 3.91 28.24 8.34
CA GLY A 105 4.70 29.24 9.06
C GLY A 105 4.07 30.01 10.23
N ARG A 106 2.75 29.98 10.49
CA ARG A 106 2.19 30.79 11.61
C ARG A 106 1.16 30.11 12.52
N THR A 107 0.44 29.10 12.06
CA THR A 107 -0.65 28.48 12.84
C THR A 107 -0.24 27.20 13.60
N VAL A 108 0.97 26.68 13.37
CA VAL A 108 1.45 25.43 14.02
C VAL A 108 2.37 25.69 15.21
N ARG A 109 2.53 26.95 15.64
CA ARG A 109 3.29 27.30 16.86
C ARG A 109 2.52 26.98 18.16
N ALA A 110 1.28 26.50 18.07
CA ALA A 110 0.36 26.52 19.20
C ALA A 110 0.06 25.15 19.85
N LEU A 111 0.62 24.02 19.41
CA LEU A 111 0.19 22.70 19.94
C LEU A 111 1.28 21.75 20.44
N ALA A 112 2.53 22.18 20.64
CA ALA A 112 3.48 21.46 21.50
C ALA A 112 4.54 22.42 22.09
N PRO A 113 4.92 22.29 23.38
CA PRO A 113 6.04 23.05 23.93
C PRO A 113 7.34 22.52 23.30
N LEU A 114 8.03 23.33 22.51
CA LEU A 114 9.34 22.98 21.95
C LEU A 114 10.40 23.07 23.05
N PRO A 115 11.24 22.04 23.27
CA PRO A 115 12.52 22.23 23.95
C PRO A 115 13.40 23.14 23.06
N VAL A 116 14.14 24.04 23.70
CA VAL A 116 15.11 24.93 23.04
C VAL A 116 16.08 24.08 22.21
N VAL A 117 16.07 24.25 20.89
CA VAL A 117 16.91 23.46 19.96
C VAL A 117 18.26 24.15 19.82
N PRO A 118 19.39 23.52 20.19
CA PRO A 118 20.73 24.07 19.97
C PRO A 118 21.03 24.28 18.48
N SER A 119 21.79 25.32 18.13
CA SER A 119 22.09 25.72 16.73
C SER A 119 22.73 24.63 15.86
N ALA A 120 23.27 23.56 16.45
CA ALA A 120 23.84 22.42 15.74
C ALA A 120 22.80 21.49 15.08
N ILE A 121 21.52 21.61 15.45
CA ILE A 121 20.43 20.72 15.00
C ILE A 121 19.48 21.45 14.01
N LEU A 122 19.74 22.74 13.74
CA LEU A 122 19.00 23.56 12.76
C LEU A 122 18.83 22.91 11.37
N PRO A 123 19.84 22.25 10.77
CA PRO A 123 19.68 21.67 9.44
C PRO A 123 18.80 20.40 9.40
N VAL A 124 18.61 19.72 10.53
CA VAL A 124 17.73 18.53 10.63
C VAL A 124 16.34 18.85 11.18
N ALA A 125 16.14 20.07 11.69
CA ALA A 125 14.87 20.52 12.26
C ALA A 125 13.67 20.43 11.30
N PRO A 126 13.79 20.71 9.99
CA PRO A 126 12.69 20.50 9.05
C PRO A 126 12.30 19.02 8.92
N PHE A 127 13.26 18.10 8.91
CA PHE A 127 13.02 16.66 8.79
C PHE A 127 12.38 16.07 10.05
N LEU A 128 12.89 16.45 11.23
CA LEU A 128 12.26 16.11 12.50
C LEU A 128 10.82 16.64 12.55
N TRP A 129 10.63 17.90 12.14
CA TRP A 129 9.31 18.52 12.10
C TRP A 129 8.35 17.81 11.14
N THR A 130 8.78 17.43 9.94
CA THR A 130 7.97 16.62 9.00
C THR A 130 7.65 15.25 9.60
N GLY A 131 8.63 14.59 10.22
CA GLY A 131 8.45 13.32 10.92
C GLY A 131 7.42 13.36 12.04
N PHE A 132 7.28 14.49 12.77
CA PHE A 132 6.26 14.67 13.80
C PHE A 132 4.90 15.17 13.26
N ALA A 133 4.91 16.11 12.32
CA ALA A 133 3.70 16.80 11.88
C ALA A 133 2.89 16.00 10.85
N ALA A 134 3.56 15.23 10.00
CA ALA A 134 2.90 14.46 8.95
C ALA A 134 2.10 13.27 9.52
N PRO A 135 2.63 12.42 10.43
CA PRO A 135 1.86 11.32 10.99
C PRO A 135 0.62 11.82 11.74
N ALA A 136 0.80 12.79 12.64
CA ALA A 136 -0.30 13.35 13.44
C ALA A 136 -1.43 14.00 12.61
N ARG A 137 -1.17 14.33 11.34
CA ARG A 137 -2.16 14.86 10.39
C ARG A 137 -2.72 13.78 9.47
N LEU A 138 -1.86 12.88 9.00
CA LEU A 138 -2.26 11.75 8.18
C LEU A 138 -3.22 10.84 8.95
N THR A 139 -2.95 10.56 10.23
CA THR A 139 -3.85 9.78 11.10
C THR A 139 -5.17 10.47 11.42
N ARG A 140 -5.39 11.69 10.91
CA ARG A 140 -6.66 12.43 10.94
C ARG A 140 -7.32 12.54 9.56
N THR A 141 -6.68 12.05 8.50
CA THR A 141 -7.24 11.99 7.15
C THR A 141 -8.29 10.89 7.04
N ARG A 142 -9.10 10.91 5.99
CA ARG A 142 -10.07 9.82 5.74
C ARG A 142 -9.41 8.50 5.32
N PHE A 143 -8.16 8.54 4.84
CA PHE A 143 -7.43 7.37 4.31
C PHE A 143 -6.59 6.66 5.40
N PHE A 144 -6.08 7.41 6.38
CA PHE A 144 -5.35 6.88 7.53
C PHE A 144 -6.03 7.20 8.88
N GLY A 145 -7.28 7.68 8.87
CA GLY A 145 -8.01 8.20 10.04
C GLY A 145 -8.32 7.19 11.13
N ALA A 146 -8.22 5.90 10.79
CA ALA A 146 -8.35 4.78 11.71
C ALA A 146 -6.99 4.15 12.07
N VAL A 147 -5.90 4.66 11.50
CA VAL A 147 -4.54 4.13 11.63
C VAL A 147 -3.82 4.96 12.70
N SER A 148 -3.30 4.31 13.74
CA SER A 148 -2.45 5.00 14.73
C SER A 148 -1.14 5.48 14.09
N ASP A 149 -0.49 6.53 14.63
CA ASP A 149 0.79 7.02 14.09
C ASP A 149 1.81 5.88 13.98
N ARG A 150 1.81 4.97 14.96
CA ARG A 150 2.62 3.75 14.96
C ARG A 150 2.39 2.88 13.74
N LEU A 151 1.13 2.63 13.38
CA LEU A 151 0.76 1.76 12.29
C LEU A 151 1.12 2.40 10.93
N LEU A 152 1.00 3.72 10.83
CA LEU A 152 1.48 4.49 9.68
C LEU A 152 3.00 4.40 9.51
N ILE A 153 3.79 4.57 10.58
CA ILE A 153 5.25 4.46 10.50
C ILE A 153 5.68 3.02 10.20
N SER A 154 5.03 2.01 10.80
CA SER A 154 5.34 0.61 10.49
C SER A 154 5.10 0.28 9.01
N ASN A 155 4.02 0.81 8.42
CA ASN A 155 3.75 0.69 6.99
C ASN A 155 4.79 1.42 6.14
N LEU A 156 5.18 2.63 6.54
CA LEU A 156 6.24 3.39 5.87
C LEU A 156 7.53 2.58 5.80
N LYS A 157 7.91 1.94 6.92
CA LYS A 157 9.10 1.06 6.97
C LYS A 157 8.97 -0.15 6.07
N GLN A 158 7.82 -0.82 6.02
CA GLN A 158 7.62 -1.92 5.08
C GLN A 158 7.74 -1.48 3.62
N VAL A 159 7.15 -0.33 3.26
CA VAL A 159 7.26 0.22 1.90
C VAL A 159 8.73 0.56 1.57
N ARG A 160 9.46 1.21 2.48
CA ARG A 160 10.91 1.44 2.31
C ARG A 160 11.63 0.13 2.05
N ARG A 161 11.44 -0.88 2.89
CA ARG A 161 12.12 -2.17 2.75
C ARG A 161 11.82 -2.83 1.41
N TYR A 162 10.57 -2.80 0.94
CA TYR A 162 10.22 -3.30 -0.40
C TYR A 162 11.04 -2.65 -1.52
N PHE A 163 11.26 -1.33 -1.46
CA PHE A 163 11.98 -0.61 -2.51
C PHE A 163 13.50 -0.58 -2.33
N THR A 164 14.01 -0.84 -1.12
CA THR A 164 15.43 -0.70 -0.78
C THR A 164 16.16 -2.02 -0.52
N GLU A 165 15.44 -3.13 -0.30
CA GLU A 165 15.99 -4.47 -0.10
C GLU A 165 15.66 -5.35 -1.34
N PRO A 166 16.59 -5.51 -2.30
CA PRO A 166 16.33 -6.23 -3.54
C PRO A 166 15.91 -7.69 -3.32
N GLU A 167 16.53 -8.39 -2.37
CA GLU A 167 16.20 -9.78 -2.08
C GLU A 167 14.78 -9.93 -1.54
N LEU A 168 14.33 -8.99 -0.72
CA LEU A 168 12.95 -8.95 -0.22
C LEU A 168 11.98 -8.69 -1.38
N ARG A 169 12.27 -7.70 -2.22
CA ARG A 169 11.43 -7.35 -3.38
C ARG A 169 11.27 -8.54 -4.33
N ASP A 170 12.36 -9.22 -4.64
CA ASP A 170 12.35 -10.39 -5.52
C ASP A 170 11.60 -11.57 -4.90
N ALA A 171 11.78 -11.83 -3.60
CA ALA A 171 11.04 -12.88 -2.90
C ALA A 171 9.52 -12.60 -2.86
N VAL A 172 9.12 -11.35 -2.60
CA VAL A 172 7.70 -10.92 -2.63
C VAL A 172 7.12 -11.10 -4.03
N ARG A 173 7.82 -10.64 -5.07
CA ARG A 173 7.40 -10.78 -6.47
C ARG A 173 7.30 -12.23 -6.90
N ALA A 174 8.24 -13.08 -6.48
CA ALA A 174 8.22 -14.51 -6.79
C ALA A 174 6.94 -15.19 -6.27
N ARG A 175 6.55 -14.95 -5.02
CA ARG A 175 5.33 -15.53 -4.43
C ARG A 175 4.06 -15.12 -5.16
N ALA A 176 3.98 -13.86 -5.58
CA ALA A 176 2.84 -13.39 -6.39
C ALA A 176 2.86 -14.02 -7.80
N ALA A 177 4.02 -14.11 -8.43
CA ALA A 177 4.18 -14.68 -9.77
C ALA A 177 3.84 -16.18 -9.83
N GLU A 178 4.16 -16.94 -8.77
CA GLU A 178 3.83 -18.37 -8.65
C GLU A 178 2.33 -18.66 -8.78
N LEU A 179 1.47 -17.73 -8.36
CA LEU A 179 0.02 -17.87 -8.41
C LEU A 179 -0.60 -17.37 -9.71
N ILE A 180 0.12 -16.53 -10.49
CA ILE A 180 -0.39 -15.93 -11.71
C ILE A 180 -0.08 -16.85 -12.91
N THR A 181 -1.08 -17.64 -13.30
CA THR A 181 -0.98 -18.66 -14.35
C THR A 181 -1.61 -18.16 -15.67
N SER A 182 -1.65 -19.03 -16.69
CA SER A 182 -2.37 -18.77 -17.95
C SER A 182 -3.90 -18.74 -17.79
N ASP A 183 -4.41 -19.32 -16.69
CA ASP A 183 -5.84 -19.35 -16.38
C ASP A 183 -6.29 -18.12 -15.60
N THR A 184 -5.34 -17.36 -15.03
CA THR A 184 -5.63 -16.12 -14.33
C THR A 184 -6.23 -15.10 -15.30
N ARG A 185 -7.35 -14.50 -14.90
CA ARG A 185 -8.07 -13.47 -15.65
C ARG A 185 -8.12 -12.15 -14.90
N VAL A 186 -8.05 -12.19 -13.58
CA VAL A 186 -8.07 -11.00 -12.73
C VAL A 186 -6.96 -11.11 -11.69
N VAL A 187 -6.16 -10.05 -11.58
CA VAL A 187 -5.24 -9.84 -10.46
C VAL A 187 -5.75 -8.65 -9.67
N VAL A 188 -5.91 -8.80 -8.37
CA VAL A 188 -6.37 -7.71 -7.50
C VAL A 188 -5.28 -7.37 -6.51
N GLY A 189 -4.70 -6.19 -6.65
CA GLY A 189 -3.69 -5.70 -5.72
C GLY A 189 -4.30 -4.71 -4.74
N HIS A 190 -4.04 -4.88 -3.45
CA HIS A 190 -4.45 -3.96 -2.40
C HIS A 190 -3.25 -3.22 -1.80
N SER A 191 -3.33 -1.89 -1.66
CA SER A 191 -2.25 -1.06 -1.08
C SER A 191 -0.90 -1.37 -1.75
N LEU A 192 0.16 -1.70 -1.01
CA LEU A 192 1.47 -2.12 -1.57
C LEU A 192 1.35 -3.31 -2.54
N GLY A 193 0.38 -4.19 -2.33
CA GLY A 193 0.11 -5.33 -3.21
C GLY A 193 -0.27 -4.93 -4.63
N SER A 194 -0.79 -3.72 -4.85
CA SER A 194 -1.00 -3.17 -6.20
C SER A 194 0.32 -2.94 -6.93
N VAL A 195 1.35 -2.45 -6.23
CA VAL A 195 2.70 -2.25 -6.78
C VAL A 195 3.35 -3.60 -7.09
N VAL A 196 3.27 -4.55 -6.16
CA VAL A 196 3.77 -5.92 -6.36
C VAL A 196 3.12 -6.57 -7.58
N ALA A 197 1.78 -6.52 -7.66
CA ALA A 197 1.03 -7.05 -8.78
C ALA A 197 1.46 -6.37 -10.09
N TYR A 198 1.58 -5.05 -10.12
CA TYR A 198 2.03 -4.29 -11.28
C TYR A 198 3.41 -4.75 -11.76
N GLU A 199 4.39 -4.83 -10.87
CA GLU A 199 5.77 -5.22 -11.20
C GLU A 199 5.88 -6.67 -11.69
N VAL A 200 5.07 -7.56 -11.13
CA VAL A 200 4.98 -8.95 -11.60
C VAL A 200 4.39 -8.98 -13.00
N LEU A 201 3.28 -8.29 -13.24
CA LEU A 201 2.61 -8.24 -14.53
C LEU A 201 3.48 -7.63 -15.63
N CYS A 202 4.22 -6.56 -15.33
CA CYS A 202 5.19 -5.96 -16.27
C CYS A 202 6.34 -6.90 -16.63
N ALA A 203 6.69 -7.83 -15.75
CA ALA A 203 7.72 -8.84 -16.00
C ALA A 203 7.19 -10.10 -16.73
N LEU A 204 5.86 -10.25 -16.90
CA LEU A 204 5.28 -11.37 -17.63
C LEU A 204 5.51 -11.25 -19.14
N ARG A 205 5.58 -12.39 -19.81
CA ARG A 205 5.75 -12.45 -21.26
C ARG A 205 4.53 -11.88 -22.01
N PRO A 206 4.73 -11.14 -23.12
CA PRO A 206 3.64 -10.51 -23.89
C PRO A 206 2.62 -11.49 -24.49
N GLU A 207 3.02 -12.75 -24.73
CA GLU A 207 2.19 -13.77 -25.40
C GLU A 207 1.07 -14.34 -24.51
N ARG A 208 0.91 -13.84 -23.28
CA ARG A 208 -0.13 -14.31 -22.37
C ARG A 208 -1.52 -13.81 -22.78
N PRO A 209 -2.58 -14.55 -22.40
CA PRO A 209 -3.93 -14.05 -22.52
C PRO A 209 -4.10 -12.71 -21.78
N PRO A 210 -4.96 -11.80 -22.28
CA PRO A 210 -5.29 -10.57 -21.56
C PRO A 210 -5.82 -10.87 -20.15
N LEU A 211 -5.45 -10.01 -19.20
CA LEU A 211 -5.95 -10.06 -17.84
C LEU A 211 -6.25 -8.64 -17.33
N THR A 212 -7.09 -8.55 -16.31
CA THR A 212 -7.46 -7.29 -15.67
C THR A 212 -6.69 -7.15 -14.35
N LEU A 213 -5.99 -6.03 -14.17
CA LEU A 213 -5.49 -5.59 -12.86
C LEU A 213 -6.54 -4.70 -12.20
N VAL A 214 -7.09 -5.13 -11.07
CA VAL A 214 -7.90 -4.29 -10.20
C VAL A 214 -7.03 -3.80 -9.05
N THR A 215 -7.10 -2.51 -8.74
CA THR A 215 -6.32 -1.94 -7.63
C THR A 215 -7.26 -1.34 -6.58
N LEU A 216 -7.01 -1.68 -5.30
CA LEU A 216 -7.82 -1.27 -4.15
C LEU A 216 -6.95 -0.46 -3.20
N GLY A 217 -7.34 0.77 -2.86
CA GLY A 217 -6.53 1.63 -1.96
C GLY A 217 -5.09 1.81 -2.46
N SER A 218 -4.91 1.78 -3.78
CA SER A 218 -3.60 1.64 -4.41
C SER A 218 -2.83 2.94 -4.39
N PRO A 219 -1.57 2.90 -3.93
CA PRO A 219 -0.77 4.10 -3.89
C PRO A 219 -0.11 4.31 -5.27
N LEU A 220 -0.32 3.45 -6.28
CA LEU A 220 0.12 3.66 -7.68
C LEU A 220 -0.39 4.97 -8.32
N THR A 221 -1.49 5.52 -7.79
CA THR A 221 -2.07 6.79 -8.25
C THR A 221 -1.43 8.02 -7.60
N CYS A 222 -0.75 7.83 -6.47
CA CYS A 222 0.12 8.82 -5.85
C CYS A 222 1.51 8.57 -6.44
N ALA A 223 2.08 9.51 -7.19
CA ALA A 223 3.34 9.30 -7.90
C ALA A 223 4.47 8.81 -6.96
N PHE A 224 4.74 7.50 -6.94
CA PHE A 224 5.97 6.94 -6.40
C PHE A 224 7.07 7.15 -7.43
N SER A 225 7.63 8.35 -7.48
CA SER A 225 8.96 8.53 -8.04
C SER A 225 9.96 8.00 -7.02
N SER A 226 10.57 6.84 -7.30
CA SER A 226 11.76 6.41 -6.57
C SER A 226 12.83 7.51 -6.65
N PRO A 227 13.47 7.93 -5.54
CA PRO A 227 14.59 8.88 -5.60
C PRO A 227 15.81 8.32 -6.38
N SER A 228 15.80 7.03 -6.74
CA SER A 228 16.82 6.39 -7.60
C SER A 228 16.46 6.31 -9.09
N GLY A 229 15.32 6.85 -9.54
CA GLY A 229 14.97 6.84 -10.97
C GLY A 229 14.67 5.45 -11.54
N ALA A 230 14.29 4.48 -10.70
CA ALA A 230 13.71 3.23 -11.15
C ALA A 230 12.29 3.52 -11.70
N ASP A 231 12.22 3.94 -12.96
CA ASP A 231 10.96 4.14 -13.68
C ASP A 231 10.09 2.89 -13.52
N MET A 232 8.84 3.07 -13.10
CA MET A 232 7.84 2.01 -13.19
C MET A 232 7.78 1.56 -14.65
N LEU A 233 8.19 0.31 -14.91
CA LEU A 233 8.21 -0.26 -16.25
C LEU A 233 6.83 -0.05 -16.90
N PRO A 234 6.75 0.51 -18.12
CA PRO A 234 5.46 0.76 -18.75
C PRO A 234 4.71 -0.56 -18.97
N MET A 235 3.44 -0.62 -18.55
CA MET A 235 2.58 -1.77 -18.81
C MET A 235 2.52 -2.08 -20.30
N THR A 236 2.70 -3.36 -20.64
CA THR A 236 2.51 -3.87 -21.99
C THR A 236 1.01 -3.92 -22.35
N HIS A 237 0.70 -3.97 -23.65
CA HIS A 237 -0.61 -3.67 -24.26
C HIS A 237 -1.76 -4.65 -23.93
N HIS A 238 -1.63 -5.49 -22.90
CA HIS A 238 -2.54 -6.61 -22.61
C HIS A 238 -3.09 -6.65 -21.17
N VAL A 239 -2.92 -5.57 -20.40
CA VAL A 239 -3.49 -5.43 -19.05
C VAL A 239 -4.48 -4.28 -19.01
N GLU A 240 -5.74 -4.58 -18.69
CA GLU A 240 -6.73 -3.56 -18.36
C GLU A 240 -6.60 -3.18 -16.89
N CYS A 241 -6.44 -1.89 -16.56
CA CYS A 241 -6.31 -1.42 -15.18
C CYS A 241 -7.61 -0.76 -14.70
N VAL A 242 -8.18 -1.29 -13.62
CA VAL A 242 -9.37 -0.72 -12.96
C VAL A 242 -8.97 -0.28 -11.55
N ALA A 243 -9.03 1.04 -11.29
CA ALA A 243 -8.80 1.58 -9.96
C ALA A 243 -10.14 1.73 -9.21
N ILE A 244 -10.28 1.04 -8.09
CA ILE A 244 -11.41 1.23 -7.17
C ILE A 244 -10.90 2.08 -6.01
N LEU A 245 -11.28 3.36 -6.04
CA LEU A 245 -11.13 4.25 -4.90
C LEU A 245 -12.28 3.99 -3.94
N GLU A 246 -12.00 3.89 -2.64
CA GLU A 246 -13.06 3.76 -1.65
C GLU A 246 -14.06 4.93 -1.79
N PRO A 247 -15.38 4.66 -1.74
CA PRO A 247 -16.35 5.74 -1.72
C PRO A 247 -16.15 6.59 -0.45
N PRO A 248 -16.39 7.91 -0.50
CA PRO A 248 -16.32 8.74 0.69
C PRO A 248 -17.24 8.15 1.76
N ALA A 249 -16.69 7.85 2.93
CA ALA A 249 -17.48 7.43 4.09
C ALA A 249 -18.64 8.42 4.28
N LYS A 250 -19.87 7.92 4.35
CA LYS A 250 -21.02 8.75 4.71
C LYS A 250 -20.73 9.32 6.09
N GLY A 251 -20.64 10.65 6.16
CA GLY A 251 -20.34 11.37 7.40
C GLY A 251 -21.26 10.91 8.54
N LEU A 252 -20.65 10.54 9.66
CA LEU A 252 -21.27 10.45 10.98
C LEU A 252 -21.04 11.78 11.69
#